data_AF-A0A8J1TQS5-F1
#
_entry.id   AF-A0A8J1TQS5-F1
#
_cell.length_a   1.000
_cell.length_b   1.000
_cell.length_c   1.000
_cell.angle_alpha   90.00
_cell.angle_beta   90.00
_cell.angle_gamma   90.00
#
_symmetry.space_group_name_H-M   'P 1'
#
loop_
_entity.id
_entity.type
_entity.pdbx_description
1 polymer ?
#
loop_
_entity_poly.entity_id
_entity_poly.type
_entity_poly.pdbx_seq_one_letter_code
_entity_poly.pdbx_strand_id
1 'polypeptide(L)'
;MKKNEKIDCSVLTLLLAIYFCWEPIRVAAVSDCNIASSDFTVASGTICRLTDGDYSFDTVSISGTVQCGEIGTENTKVTISVTDSFEITKSGILHGNGFGRASSSSTDQNGNAAGSGGGYGGRGGASAGAFLASDAESIFKDKVDEPNKVGGAGGTSNGGWGGGHIKITNTGSGDITIDGILSADGDDASSGNGGGGSGGSIWIEAPDSLVTGSGRIAARGGNGNGDGGGGGGGRIKVTHASSSFDGQLLAHGGRGGK
;
A
#
# COMPACT_ATOMS: atom_id res chain seq x y z
N MET A 1 -1.70 -8.06 45.83
CA MET A 1 -2.91 -8.74 46.33
C MET A 1 -4.05 -7.72 46.43
N LYS A 2 -4.95 -7.68 45.44
CA LYS A 2 -6.24 -7.00 45.55
C LYS A 2 -7.31 -7.97 45.04
N LYS A 3 -8.38 -8.07 45.83
CA LYS A 3 -9.39 -9.13 45.84
C LYS A 3 -10.23 -9.16 44.55
N ASN A 4 -10.54 -10.38 44.10
CA ASN A 4 -11.65 -10.68 43.20
C ASN A 4 -12.98 -10.55 43.95
N GLU A 5 -13.94 -9.82 43.38
CA GLU A 5 -15.36 -10.01 43.67
C GLU A 5 -16.10 -10.20 42.34
N LYS A 6 -16.75 -11.37 42.22
CA LYS A 6 -17.71 -11.67 41.14
C LYS A 6 -19.04 -11.07 41.53
N ILE A 7 -19.72 -10.39 40.61
CA ILE A 7 -21.10 -9.94 40.81
C ILE A 7 -22.02 -10.84 39.98
N ASP A 8 -22.93 -11.50 40.69
CA ASP A 8 -23.95 -12.41 40.17
C ASP A 8 -25.14 -11.61 39.62
N CYS A 9 -25.70 -12.07 38.51
CA CYS A 9 -26.70 -11.35 37.72
C CYS A 9 -28.05 -12.09 37.85
N SER A 10 -28.81 -11.75 38.90
CA SER A 10 -30.23 -12.10 38.95
C SER A 10 -31.04 -11.07 39.72
N VAL A 11 -32.29 -10.91 39.31
CA VAL A 11 -33.37 -10.07 39.89
C VAL A 11 -33.52 -8.64 39.32
N LEU A 12 -33.94 -8.61 38.05
CA LEU A 12 -35.10 -7.88 37.50
C LEU A 12 -35.89 -6.91 38.43
N THR A 13 -35.97 -5.61 38.09
CA THR A 13 -37.24 -4.83 38.02
C THR A 13 -37.06 -3.40 37.47
N LEU A 14 -37.58 -3.21 36.25
CA LEU A 14 -38.35 -2.05 35.76
C LEU A 14 -37.89 -0.61 36.13
N LEU A 15 -37.08 0.01 35.27
CA LEU A 15 -37.20 1.44 34.94
C LEU A 15 -36.43 1.76 33.65
N LEU A 16 -37.11 2.39 32.70
CA LEU A 16 -36.57 2.90 31.44
C LEU A 16 -35.27 3.69 31.68
N ALA A 17 -34.15 3.16 31.21
CA ALA A 17 -32.97 3.95 30.90
C ALA A 17 -32.20 3.22 29.80
N ILE A 18 -32.58 3.54 28.56
CA ILE A 18 -31.70 3.64 27.41
C ILE A 18 -30.55 2.60 27.42
N TYR A 19 -30.87 1.38 26.99
CA TYR A 19 -29.86 0.47 26.44
C TYR A 19 -29.34 1.11 25.14
N PHE A 20 -28.45 2.11 25.27
CA PHE A 20 -27.42 2.29 24.25
C PHE A 20 -26.59 1.01 24.33
N CYS A 21 -26.91 0.08 23.44
CA CYS A 21 -26.03 -1.03 23.12
C CYS A 21 -24.75 -0.39 22.58
N TRP A 22 -23.82 -0.08 23.48
CA TRP A 22 -22.47 0.28 23.12
C TRP A 22 -21.81 -1.03 22.69
N GLU A 23 -22.16 -1.50 21.50
CA GLU A 23 -21.21 -2.33 20.78
C GLU A 23 -20.05 -1.39 20.47
N PRO A 24 -18.85 -1.62 21.01
CA PRO A 24 -17.69 -0.99 20.40
C PRO A 24 -17.75 -1.41 18.94
N ILE A 25 -17.69 -0.44 18.02
CA ILE A 25 -17.42 -0.69 16.61
C ILE A 25 -16.19 -1.59 16.63
N ARG A 26 -16.39 -2.90 16.41
CA ARG A 26 -15.29 -3.79 16.14
C ARG A 26 -14.83 -3.35 14.77
N VAL A 27 -13.77 -2.54 14.74
CA VAL A 27 -12.93 -2.47 13.56
C VAL A 27 -12.65 -3.94 13.22
N ALA A 28 -13.20 -4.42 12.12
CA ALA A 28 -13.01 -5.79 11.70
C ALA A 28 -11.50 -6.01 11.66
N ALA A 29 -10.99 -6.88 12.54
CA ALA A 29 -9.59 -7.24 12.49
C ALA A 29 -9.34 -7.80 11.08
N VAL A 30 -8.41 -7.20 10.34
CA VAL A 30 -8.03 -7.71 9.03
C VAL A 30 -7.47 -9.12 9.25
N SER A 31 -8.19 -10.13 8.80
CA SER A 31 -7.74 -11.51 8.86
C SER A 31 -6.84 -11.81 7.67
N ASP A 32 -6.02 -12.84 7.78
CA ASP A 32 -5.26 -13.31 6.62
C ASP A 32 -6.21 -13.82 5.53
N CYS A 33 -5.84 -13.59 4.28
CA CYS A 33 -6.61 -14.07 3.14
C CYS A 33 -6.64 -15.60 3.12
N ASN A 34 -7.80 -16.17 2.74
CA ASN A 34 -7.89 -17.60 2.51
C ASN A 34 -7.22 -17.96 1.18
N ILE A 35 -6.02 -18.52 1.26
CA ILE A 35 -5.17 -18.88 0.11
C ILE A 35 -5.07 -20.40 -0.10
N ALA A 36 -5.96 -21.19 0.52
CA ALA A 36 -5.89 -22.66 0.46
C ALA A 36 -6.42 -23.26 -0.86
N SER A 37 -7.06 -22.44 -1.69
CA SER A 37 -7.64 -22.80 -2.98
C SER A 37 -6.72 -22.36 -4.12
N SER A 38 -6.80 -23.05 -5.26
CA SER A 38 -6.15 -22.57 -6.49
C SER A 38 -6.81 -21.31 -7.03
N ASP A 39 -8.13 -21.15 -6.83
CA ASP A 39 -8.85 -19.91 -7.12
C ASP A 39 -8.86 -18.99 -5.90
N PHE A 40 -8.34 -17.77 -6.06
CA PHE A 40 -8.35 -16.74 -5.03
C PHE A 40 -9.47 -15.74 -5.25
N THR A 41 -10.44 -15.72 -4.34
CA THR A 41 -11.58 -14.81 -4.42
C THR A 41 -11.75 -14.01 -3.14
N VAL A 42 -12.00 -12.71 -3.28
CA VAL A 42 -12.28 -11.81 -2.16
C VAL A 42 -13.60 -11.10 -2.44
N ALA A 43 -14.64 -11.49 -1.70
CA ALA A 43 -15.98 -10.94 -1.87
C ALA A 43 -16.06 -9.46 -1.46
N SER A 44 -16.98 -8.72 -2.07
CA SER A 44 -17.26 -7.32 -1.71
C SER A 44 -17.56 -7.18 -0.21
N GLY A 45 -17.01 -6.14 0.42
CA GLY A 45 -17.12 -5.90 1.86
C GLY A 45 -16.20 -6.76 2.73
N THR A 46 -15.46 -7.71 2.15
CA THR A 46 -14.42 -8.45 2.86
C THR A 46 -13.10 -7.69 2.81
N ILE A 47 -12.37 -7.65 3.93
CA ILE A 47 -11.01 -7.14 4.00
C ILE A 47 -10.12 -8.29 4.48
N CYS A 48 -9.06 -8.59 3.73
CA CYS A 48 -8.07 -9.57 4.15
C CYS A 48 -6.64 -9.11 3.84
N ARG A 49 -5.66 -9.79 4.42
CA ARG A 49 -4.24 -9.50 4.28
C ARG A 49 -3.48 -10.62 3.56
N LEU A 50 -2.62 -10.23 2.63
CA LEU A 50 -1.49 -11.03 2.15
C LEU A 50 -0.20 -10.49 2.79
N THR A 51 0.60 -11.38 3.36
CA THR A 51 1.93 -11.04 3.89
C THR A 51 2.96 -10.96 2.77
N ASP A 52 4.18 -10.53 3.11
CA ASP A 52 5.33 -10.66 2.20
C ASP A 52 5.46 -12.11 1.71
N GLY A 53 5.61 -12.29 0.40
CA GLY A 53 5.70 -13.61 -0.21
C GLY A 53 5.22 -13.72 -1.65
N ASP A 54 5.41 -14.91 -2.20
CA ASP A 54 4.99 -15.29 -3.54
C ASP A 54 3.78 -16.24 -3.46
N TYR A 55 2.74 -15.91 -4.22
CA TYR A 55 1.48 -16.64 -4.27
C TYR A 55 1.18 -17.09 -5.70
N SER A 56 0.63 -18.28 -5.87
CA SER A 56 0.26 -18.84 -7.17
C SER A 56 -1.19 -19.28 -7.15
N PHE A 57 -1.95 -18.81 -8.12
CA PHE A 57 -3.38 -19.10 -8.28
C PHE A 57 -3.68 -19.44 -9.74
N ASP A 58 -4.77 -20.15 -9.96
CA ASP A 58 -5.31 -20.32 -11.31
C ASP A 58 -6.04 -19.03 -11.72
N THR A 59 -7.03 -18.64 -10.91
CA THR A 59 -7.77 -17.39 -11.07
C THR A 59 -7.68 -16.49 -9.83
N VAL A 60 -7.71 -15.18 -10.05
CA VAL A 60 -7.82 -14.16 -9.00
C VAL A 60 -9.00 -13.25 -9.31
N SER A 61 -9.96 -13.14 -8.38
CA SER A 61 -11.07 -12.18 -8.49
C SER A 61 -11.25 -11.41 -7.18
N ILE A 62 -10.98 -10.10 -7.23
CA ILE A 62 -10.99 -9.21 -6.08
C ILE A 62 -12.17 -8.24 -6.22
N SER A 63 -13.17 -8.41 -5.34
CA SER A 63 -14.32 -7.50 -5.17
C SER A 63 -14.33 -6.77 -3.83
N GLY A 64 -13.60 -7.26 -2.83
CA GLY A 64 -13.33 -6.59 -1.56
C GLY A 64 -11.96 -5.92 -1.52
N THR A 65 -11.34 -5.88 -0.34
CA THR A 65 -10.03 -5.26 -0.12
C THR A 65 -8.98 -6.31 0.26
N VAL A 66 -7.87 -6.33 -0.48
CA VAL A 66 -6.67 -7.09 -0.18
C VAL A 66 -5.56 -6.12 0.19
N GLN A 67 -5.10 -6.22 1.44
CA GLN A 67 -3.96 -5.50 1.96
C GLN A 67 -2.69 -6.33 1.81
N CYS A 68 -1.70 -5.84 1.08
CA CYS A 68 -0.38 -6.43 0.94
C CYS A 68 0.55 -5.88 2.03
N GLY A 69 0.60 -6.57 3.18
CA GLY A 69 1.48 -6.25 4.30
C GLY A 69 0.80 -6.34 5.66
N GLU A 70 1.59 -6.63 6.70
CA GLU A 70 1.15 -6.54 8.09
C GLU A 70 1.30 -5.12 8.61
N ILE A 71 0.31 -4.62 9.35
CA ILE A 71 0.42 -3.32 10.01
C ILE A 71 1.66 -3.33 10.90
N GLY A 72 2.55 -2.35 10.67
CA GLY A 72 3.82 -2.24 11.41
C GLY A 72 4.99 -3.02 10.80
N THR A 73 4.80 -3.71 9.67
CA THR A 73 5.90 -4.32 8.90
C THR A 73 6.31 -3.45 7.73
N GLU A 74 7.62 -3.35 7.50
CA GLU A 74 8.20 -2.62 6.39
C GLU A 74 8.76 -3.55 5.32
N ASN A 75 9.06 -3.00 4.14
CA ASN A 75 9.66 -3.70 3.01
C ASN A 75 8.82 -4.84 2.44
N THR A 76 7.49 -4.75 2.52
CA THR A 76 6.59 -5.79 2.01
C THR A 76 6.66 -5.89 0.48
N LYS A 77 6.82 -7.12 0.00
CA LYS A 77 6.76 -7.51 -1.41
C LYS A 77 5.79 -8.67 -1.59
N VAL A 78 4.76 -8.43 -2.38
CA VAL A 78 3.81 -9.48 -2.77
C VAL A 78 3.98 -9.76 -4.25
N THR A 79 4.20 -11.02 -4.60
CA THR A 79 4.11 -11.50 -5.99
C THR A 79 2.89 -12.39 -6.12
N ILE A 80 2.03 -12.12 -7.09
CA ILE A 80 0.88 -12.95 -7.44
C ILE A 80 1.11 -13.50 -8.84
N SER A 81 1.23 -14.82 -8.95
CA SER A 81 1.32 -15.52 -10.23
C SER A 81 -0.04 -16.11 -10.56
N VAL A 82 -0.54 -15.85 -11.76
CA VAL A 82 -1.79 -16.41 -12.29
C VAL A 82 -1.54 -17.19 -13.57
N THR A 83 -2.41 -18.16 -13.86
CA THR A 83 -2.39 -18.94 -15.10
C THR A 83 -3.58 -18.63 -16.00
N ASP A 84 -4.77 -18.42 -15.40
CA ASP A 84 -6.00 -18.21 -16.15
C ASP A 84 -6.40 -16.74 -16.20
N SER A 85 -6.81 -16.14 -15.08
CA SER A 85 -7.29 -14.74 -15.11
C SER A 85 -6.99 -13.97 -13.83
N PHE A 86 -6.83 -12.65 -13.97
CA PHE A 86 -6.67 -11.74 -12.84
C PHE A 86 -7.64 -10.56 -12.99
N GLU A 87 -8.54 -10.41 -12.01
CA GLU A 87 -9.54 -9.36 -12.01
C GLU A 87 -9.56 -8.60 -10.69
N ILE A 88 -9.48 -7.27 -10.78
CA ILE A 88 -9.90 -6.35 -9.72
C ILE A 88 -11.17 -5.66 -10.22
N THR A 89 -12.31 -6.06 -9.69
CA THR A 89 -13.62 -5.48 -10.05
C THR A 89 -13.72 -4.02 -9.59
N LYS A 90 -14.76 -3.28 -10.02
CA LYS A 90 -14.96 -1.86 -9.65
C LYS A 90 -14.95 -1.56 -8.15
N SER A 91 -15.40 -2.49 -7.31
CA SER A 91 -15.36 -2.34 -5.84
C SER A 91 -14.08 -2.91 -5.22
N GLY A 92 -13.29 -3.64 -6.01
CA GLY A 92 -12.07 -4.30 -5.59
C GLY A 92 -10.93 -3.33 -5.33
N ILE A 93 -10.16 -3.63 -4.28
CA ILE A 93 -8.95 -2.90 -3.92
C ILE A 93 -7.86 -3.92 -3.63
N LEU A 94 -6.73 -3.83 -4.32
CA LEU A 94 -5.49 -4.52 -3.99
C LEU A 94 -4.44 -3.43 -3.68
N HIS A 95 -3.98 -3.33 -2.44
CA HIS A 95 -3.06 -2.26 -2.06
C HIS A 95 -1.91 -2.68 -1.16
N GLY A 96 -0.74 -2.13 -1.43
CA GLY A 96 0.46 -2.16 -0.60
C GLY A 96 0.81 -0.77 -0.09
N ASN A 97 -0.18 0.10 0.11
CA ASN A 97 0.07 1.49 0.54
C ASN A 97 0.72 1.52 1.94
N GLY A 98 1.79 2.30 2.11
CA GLY A 98 2.47 2.45 3.40
C GLY A 98 3.25 1.21 3.89
N PHE A 99 3.41 0.17 3.07
CA PHE A 99 4.12 -1.07 3.46
C PHE A 99 5.56 -1.16 2.92
N GLY A 100 6.13 -0.04 2.48
CA GLY A 100 7.52 0.11 2.07
C GLY A 100 8.43 0.39 3.25
N ARG A 101 9.48 1.20 3.08
CA ARG A 101 10.41 1.53 4.18
C ARG A 101 9.70 2.36 5.23
N ALA A 102 9.88 2.01 6.51
CA ALA A 102 9.30 2.74 7.63
C ALA A 102 10.04 4.07 7.86
N SER A 103 9.29 5.09 8.29
CA SER A 103 9.88 6.34 8.79
C SER A 103 10.72 6.07 10.04
N SER A 104 11.93 6.62 10.10
CA SER A 104 12.78 6.53 11.29
C SER A 104 13.35 7.90 11.67
N SER A 105 13.68 8.07 12.95
CA SER A 105 14.44 9.23 13.45
C SER A 105 15.94 9.13 13.15
N SER A 106 16.40 8.05 12.53
CA SER A 106 17.81 7.75 12.35
C SER A 106 18.37 8.44 11.11
N THR A 107 19.53 9.07 11.27
CA THR A 107 20.27 9.83 10.24
C THR A 107 20.91 8.96 9.16
N ASP A 108 20.65 7.65 9.18
CA ASP A 108 21.27 6.61 8.35
C ASP A 108 20.49 6.30 7.07
N GLN A 109 19.39 7.01 6.81
CA GLN A 109 18.65 6.89 5.54
C GLN A 109 18.83 8.15 4.67
N ASN A 110 20.07 8.38 4.24
CA ASN A 110 20.43 9.00 2.94
C ASN A 110 19.71 10.28 2.53
N GLY A 111 19.61 11.25 3.45
CA GLY A 111 19.53 12.66 3.04
C GLY A 111 18.57 13.50 3.85
N ASN A 112 19.10 14.03 4.95
CA ASN A 112 18.51 15.01 5.87
C ASN A 112 17.39 14.49 6.77
N ALA A 113 17.76 14.30 8.05
CA ALA A 113 16.87 14.18 9.21
C ALA A 113 15.96 15.41 9.44
N ALA A 114 15.81 16.29 8.44
CA ALA A 114 15.13 17.57 8.51
C ALA A 114 13.76 17.56 7.79
N GLY A 115 13.21 16.40 7.43
CA GLY A 115 11.87 16.31 6.83
C GLY A 115 11.82 16.15 5.31
N SER A 116 12.89 15.73 4.64
CA SER A 116 12.86 15.45 3.20
C SER A 116 11.88 14.32 2.86
N GLY A 117 11.26 14.38 1.68
CA GLY A 117 10.42 13.30 1.18
C GLY A 117 11.24 12.08 0.76
N GLY A 118 10.68 10.89 0.92
CA GLY A 118 11.27 9.65 0.42
C GLY A 118 11.36 9.67 -1.11
N GLY A 119 12.26 8.88 -1.70
CA GLY A 119 12.38 8.76 -3.17
C GLY A 119 12.35 7.33 -3.67
N TYR A 120 11.59 7.06 -4.74
CA TYR A 120 11.61 5.79 -5.48
C TYR A 120 11.00 5.91 -6.89
N GLY A 121 11.79 6.20 -7.92
CA GLY A 121 11.27 6.46 -9.29
C GLY A 121 11.17 7.95 -9.61
N GLY A 122 10.86 8.77 -8.60
CA GLY A 122 11.17 10.20 -8.57
C GLY A 122 11.98 10.57 -7.32
N ARG A 123 12.68 11.72 -7.39
CA ARG A 123 13.31 12.31 -6.20
C ARG A 123 12.22 12.88 -5.28
N GLY A 124 12.35 12.64 -3.98
CA GLY A 124 11.53 13.32 -2.97
C GLY A 124 11.89 14.81 -2.83
N GLY A 125 10.93 15.58 -2.35
CA GLY A 125 11.08 17.02 -2.11
C GLY A 125 12.01 17.33 -0.94
N ALA A 126 12.65 18.50 -1.00
CA ALA A 126 13.46 19.02 0.09
C ALA A 126 12.59 19.46 1.25
N SER A 127 13.14 19.45 2.47
CA SER A 127 12.55 20.26 3.53
C SER A 127 12.90 21.74 3.34
N ALA A 128 12.05 22.63 3.86
CA ALA A 128 12.21 24.06 3.72
C ALA A 128 13.51 24.54 4.39
N GLY A 129 14.31 25.30 3.67
CA GLY A 129 15.60 25.84 4.17
C GLY A 129 16.75 24.82 4.24
N ALA A 130 16.52 23.57 3.85
CA ALA A 130 17.56 22.55 3.77
C ALA A 130 17.96 22.30 2.30
N PHE A 131 19.26 22.14 2.06
CA PHE A 131 19.72 21.56 0.81
C PHE A 131 19.37 20.06 0.82
N LEU A 132 18.82 19.55 -0.28
CA LEU A 132 18.73 18.11 -0.46
C LEU A 132 20.15 17.56 -0.41
N ALA A 133 20.40 16.53 0.41
CA ALA A 133 21.69 15.85 0.37
C ALA A 133 21.97 15.45 -1.09
N SER A 134 23.20 15.70 -1.54
CA SER A 134 23.68 15.30 -2.87
C SER A 134 23.45 13.82 -3.13
N ASP A 135 23.40 13.03 -2.06
CA ASP A 135 23.32 11.57 -2.05
C ASP A 135 21.88 11.06 -1.86
N ALA A 136 20.90 11.97 -1.75
CA ALA A 136 19.49 11.68 -2.07
C ALA A 136 19.29 11.55 -3.60
N GLU A 137 20.32 11.06 -4.29
CA GLU A 137 20.16 10.35 -5.55
C GLU A 137 19.10 9.26 -5.34
N SER A 138 18.45 8.85 -6.41
CA SER A 138 17.66 7.62 -6.45
C SER A 138 18.49 6.44 -5.93
N ILE A 139 18.54 6.25 -4.61
CA ILE A 139 19.29 5.17 -3.94
C ILE A 139 18.74 3.79 -4.28
N PHE A 140 17.66 3.74 -5.05
CA PHE A 140 17.26 2.57 -5.79
C PHE A 140 17.89 2.65 -7.19
N LYS A 141 19.14 2.21 -7.27
CA LYS A 141 19.82 1.80 -8.51
C LYS A 141 19.23 0.48 -9.01
N ASP A 142 17.92 0.36 -9.07
CA ASP A 142 17.26 -0.75 -9.73
C ASP A 142 17.11 -0.43 -11.21
N LYS A 143 17.12 -1.46 -12.05
CA LYS A 143 16.94 -1.23 -13.47
C LYS A 143 15.54 -0.66 -13.69
N VAL A 144 15.43 0.33 -14.57
CA VAL A 144 14.15 1.03 -14.84
C VAL A 144 13.09 0.05 -15.37
N ASP A 145 13.54 -1.02 -16.04
CA ASP A 145 12.74 -2.11 -16.56
C ASP A 145 12.44 -3.22 -15.53
N GLU A 146 12.93 -3.14 -14.30
CA GLU A 146 12.69 -4.14 -13.24
C GLU A 146 12.33 -3.44 -11.90
N PRO A 147 11.12 -2.86 -11.75
CA PRO A 147 10.63 -2.27 -10.50
C PRO A 147 10.37 -3.30 -9.42
N ASN A 148 11.44 -3.64 -8.69
CA ASN A 148 11.47 -4.70 -7.67
C ASN A 148 11.76 -4.19 -6.24
N LYS A 149 11.64 -2.88 -6.02
CA LYS A 149 11.91 -2.24 -4.74
C LYS A 149 10.64 -1.61 -4.17
N VAL A 150 10.63 -1.49 -2.86
CA VAL A 150 9.61 -0.71 -2.14
C VAL A 150 9.98 0.76 -2.15
N GLY A 151 9.02 1.61 -1.84
CA GLY A 151 9.19 3.04 -1.66
C GLY A 151 10.10 3.38 -0.48
N GLY A 152 10.80 4.50 -0.62
CA GLY A 152 11.59 5.14 0.42
C GLY A 152 10.72 5.83 1.47
N ALA A 153 11.21 5.82 2.71
CA ALA A 153 10.58 6.53 3.82
C ALA A 153 10.77 8.05 3.69
N GLY A 154 9.78 8.80 4.16
CA GLY A 154 9.93 10.21 4.44
C GLY A 154 10.77 10.45 5.70
N GLY A 155 11.54 11.53 5.72
CA GLY A 155 12.43 11.87 6.82
C GLY A 155 11.68 12.25 8.11
N THR A 156 12.39 12.10 9.24
CA THR A 156 11.92 12.24 10.64
C THR A 156 11.07 11.07 11.15
N SER A 157 10.88 10.99 12.47
CA SER A 157 10.01 10.00 13.11
C SER A 157 8.53 10.11 12.71
N ASN A 158 8.12 11.25 12.16
CA ASN A 158 6.75 11.52 11.74
C ASN A 158 6.58 11.48 10.22
N GLY A 159 7.63 11.08 9.49
CA GLY A 159 7.57 10.92 8.04
C GLY A 159 6.59 9.83 7.61
N GLY A 160 6.16 9.89 6.36
CA GLY A 160 5.33 8.85 5.76
C GLY A 160 6.13 7.61 5.42
N TRP A 161 5.52 6.44 5.54
CA TRP A 161 6.10 5.18 5.11
C TRP A 161 6.05 5.08 3.58
N GLY A 162 7.05 4.45 2.97
CA GLY A 162 7.02 4.20 1.53
C GLY A 162 5.90 3.25 1.12
N GLY A 163 5.54 3.22 -0.16
CA GLY A 163 4.65 2.19 -0.71
C GLY A 163 5.35 0.83 -0.83
N GLY A 164 4.61 -0.26 -0.71
CA GLY A 164 5.11 -1.63 -0.88
C GLY A 164 5.43 -1.99 -2.33
N HIS A 165 5.69 -3.27 -2.58
CA HIS A 165 5.88 -3.81 -3.92
C HIS A 165 4.80 -4.84 -4.22
N ILE A 166 4.08 -4.65 -5.34
CA ILE A 166 3.13 -5.63 -5.86
C ILE A 166 3.58 -6.03 -7.26
N LYS A 167 3.89 -7.32 -7.44
CA LYS A 167 4.12 -7.92 -8.76
C LYS A 167 2.96 -8.84 -9.10
N ILE A 168 2.44 -8.73 -10.32
CA ILE A 168 1.45 -9.63 -10.90
C ILE A 168 2.10 -10.26 -12.13
N THR A 169 2.21 -11.58 -12.16
CA THR A 169 2.77 -12.32 -13.30
C THR A 169 1.67 -13.20 -13.87
N ASN A 170 1.30 -12.99 -15.13
CA ASN A 170 0.46 -13.95 -15.84
C ASN A 170 1.35 -14.86 -16.69
N THR A 171 1.33 -16.15 -16.35
CA THR A 171 2.11 -17.19 -17.02
C THR A 171 1.32 -17.97 -18.06
N GLY A 172 0.00 -17.79 -18.11
CA GLY A 172 -0.85 -18.34 -19.16
C GLY A 172 -1.27 -17.26 -20.15
N SER A 173 -2.52 -17.32 -20.62
CA SER A 173 -2.98 -16.50 -21.74
C SER A 173 -4.30 -15.78 -21.51
N GLY A 174 -4.94 -15.94 -20.34
CA GLY A 174 -6.14 -15.18 -20.07
C GLY A 174 -5.86 -13.76 -19.61
N ASP A 175 -6.93 -13.01 -19.42
CA ASP A 175 -6.87 -11.55 -19.37
C ASP A 175 -6.55 -11.02 -17.96
N ILE A 176 -5.95 -9.84 -17.93
CA ILE A 176 -5.82 -9.02 -16.72
C ILE A 176 -6.79 -7.85 -16.83
N THR A 177 -7.73 -7.77 -15.89
CA THR A 177 -8.75 -6.71 -15.85
C THR A 177 -8.62 -5.92 -14.55
N ILE A 178 -8.38 -4.61 -14.66
CA ILE A 178 -8.28 -3.71 -13.51
C ILE A 178 -9.33 -2.61 -13.65
N ASP A 179 -10.52 -2.87 -13.10
CA ASP A 179 -11.62 -1.90 -13.01
C ASP A 179 -11.69 -1.18 -11.66
N GLY A 180 -11.12 -1.79 -10.61
CA GLY A 180 -11.01 -1.21 -9.28
C GLY A 180 -9.68 -0.49 -9.05
N ILE A 181 -9.12 -0.67 -7.85
CA ILE A 181 -7.89 0.01 -7.43
C ILE A 181 -6.77 -1.01 -7.21
N LEU A 182 -5.65 -0.79 -7.90
CA LEU A 182 -4.35 -1.40 -7.63
C LEU A 182 -3.39 -0.30 -7.15
N SER A 183 -2.91 -0.34 -5.91
CA SER A 183 -2.06 0.75 -5.41
C SER A 183 -0.88 0.34 -4.53
N ALA A 184 0.21 1.08 -4.64
CA ALA A 184 1.39 1.03 -3.79
C ALA A 184 1.82 2.47 -3.46
N ASP A 185 0.86 3.28 -2.99
CA ASP A 185 1.09 4.68 -2.62
C ASP A 185 1.95 4.76 -1.34
N GLY A 186 2.80 5.78 -1.26
CA GLY A 186 3.45 6.16 -0.01
C GLY A 186 2.52 6.96 0.90
N ASP A 187 2.73 6.89 2.20
CA ASP A 187 1.93 7.60 3.17
C ASP A 187 2.33 9.08 3.27
N ASP A 188 1.37 9.90 3.67
CA ASP A 188 1.60 11.29 4.06
C ASP A 188 2.37 11.35 5.39
N ALA A 189 3.16 12.41 5.57
CA ALA A 189 3.72 12.73 6.87
C ALA A 189 2.62 13.08 7.87
N SER A 190 2.73 12.55 9.08
CA SER A 190 1.70 12.74 10.12
C SER A 190 1.75 14.12 10.78
N SER A 191 2.96 14.67 11.02
CA SER A 191 3.17 15.97 11.69
C SER A 191 4.65 16.38 11.71
N GLY A 192 4.98 17.50 12.38
CA GLY A 192 6.31 17.78 12.91
C GLY A 192 7.41 17.99 11.86
N ASN A 193 7.07 18.63 10.74
CA ASN A 193 7.97 18.82 9.60
C ASN A 193 8.40 17.50 8.93
N GLY A 194 7.60 16.43 9.06
CA GLY A 194 7.92 15.15 8.42
C GLY A 194 7.79 15.19 6.89
N GLY A 195 8.62 14.42 6.20
CA GLY A 195 8.52 14.24 4.75
C GLY A 195 7.53 13.15 4.37
N GLY A 196 6.93 13.25 3.19
CA GLY A 196 6.05 12.20 2.68
C GLY A 196 6.83 10.96 2.23
N GLY A 197 6.25 9.76 2.41
CA GLY A 197 6.82 8.51 1.89
C GLY A 197 6.71 8.46 0.36
N SER A 198 7.65 7.82 -0.32
CA SER A 198 7.55 7.68 -1.78
C SER A 198 6.56 6.58 -2.17
N GLY A 199 6.04 6.66 -3.39
CA GLY A 199 5.36 5.51 -4.00
C GLY A 199 6.28 4.28 -4.08
N GLY A 200 5.69 3.09 -4.16
CA GLY A 200 6.38 1.82 -4.29
C GLY A 200 6.43 1.31 -5.74
N SER A 201 6.43 -0.01 -5.89
CA SER A 201 6.45 -0.67 -7.21
C SER A 201 5.13 -1.36 -7.51
N ILE A 202 4.63 -1.15 -8.72
CA ILE A 202 3.64 -2.04 -9.33
C ILE A 202 4.24 -2.61 -10.61
N TRP A 203 4.36 -3.93 -10.67
CA TRP A 203 4.92 -4.64 -11.81
C TRP A 203 3.94 -5.68 -12.33
N ILE A 204 3.31 -5.41 -13.47
CA ILE A 204 2.47 -6.37 -14.19
C ILE A 204 3.28 -6.96 -15.34
N GLU A 205 3.46 -8.27 -15.34
CA GLU A 205 4.18 -9.05 -16.35
C GLU A 205 3.23 -10.06 -16.97
N ALA A 206 2.65 -9.72 -18.13
CA ALA A 206 1.63 -10.52 -18.80
C ALA A 206 1.87 -10.57 -20.32
N PRO A 207 3.04 -11.04 -20.77
CA PRO A 207 3.51 -10.87 -22.16
C PRO A 207 2.58 -11.48 -23.21
N ASP A 208 1.74 -12.45 -22.84
CA ASP A 208 0.82 -13.17 -23.72
C ASP A 208 -0.67 -12.82 -23.48
N SER A 209 -0.95 -11.84 -22.60
CA SER A 209 -2.31 -11.49 -22.18
C SER A 209 -2.79 -10.14 -22.71
N LEU A 210 -4.11 -10.00 -22.82
CA LEU A 210 -4.78 -8.71 -22.94
C LEU A 210 -4.90 -8.06 -21.55
N VAL A 211 -4.50 -6.78 -21.44
CA VAL A 211 -4.73 -5.96 -20.25
C VAL A 211 -5.87 -4.97 -20.53
N THR A 212 -6.91 -5.01 -19.69
CA THR A 212 -8.11 -4.16 -19.82
C THR A 212 -8.50 -3.51 -18.50
N GLY A 213 -9.51 -2.65 -18.56
CA GLY A 213 -10.16 -2.06 -17.40
C GLY A 213 -10.15 -0.53 -17.41
N SER A 214 -10.96 0.03 -16.53
CA SER A 214 -11.20 1.46 -16.36
C SER A 214 -10.76 1.99 -14.99
N GLY A 215 -10.09 1.15 -14.21
CA GLY A 215 -9.71 1.39 -12.83
C GLY A 215 -8.47 2.26 -12.69
N ARG A 216 -7.86 2.21 -11.50
CA ARG A 216 -6.70 3.02 -11.13
C ARG A 216 -5.54 2.15 -10.69
N ILE A 217 -4.39 2.34 -11.33
CA ILE A 217 -3.10 1.78 -10.95
C ILE A 217 -2.23 2.93 -10.43
N ALA A 218 -1.85 2.90 -9.15
CA ALA A 218 -1.22 4.05 -8.50
C ALA A 218 -0.02 3.68 -7.63
N ALA A 219 1.10 4.38 -7.81
CA ALA A 219 2.26 4.35 -6.95
C ALA A 219 2.69 5.80 -6.68
N ARG A 220 1.83 6.57 -6.00
CA ARG A 220 2.04 8.00 -5.74
C ARG A 220 2.89 8.21 -4.50
N GLY A 221 3.63 9.32 -4.47
CA GLY A 221 4.26 9.79 -3.24
C GLY A 221 3.25 10.45 -2.31
N GLY A 222 3.45 10.30 -1.01
CA GLY A 222 2.70 11.00 0.02
C GLY A 222 3.14 12.44 0.20
N ASN A 223 2.31 13.24 0.85
CA ASN A 223 2.54 14.65 1.14
C ASN A 223 3.48 14.84 2.33
N GLY A 224 4.32 15.86 2.28
CA GLY A 224 5.06 16.35 3.43
C GLY A 224 4.16 17.18 4.35
N ASN A 225 4.59 17.39 5.59
CA ASN A 225 3.91 18.21 6.58
C ASN A 225 4.80 19.39 6.98
N GLY A 226 4.23 20.58 7.17
CA GLY A 226 5.00 21.75 7.64
C GLY A 226 6.15 22.10 6.71
N ASP A 227 7.37 22.11 7.22
CA ASP A 227 8.58 22.34 6.42
C ASP A 227 9.06 21.06 5.70
N GLY A 228 8.31 19.96 5.75
CA GLY A 228 8.68 18.69 5.13
C GLY A 228 8.39 18.63 3.63
N GLY A 229 9.23 17.90 2.90
CA GLY A 229 9.11 17.69 1.46
C GLY A 229 8.13 16.56 1.10
N GLY A 230 7.46 16.67 -0.06
CA GLY A 230 6.61 15.60 -0.58
C GLY A 230 7.42 14.40 -1.03
N GLY A 231 6.89 13.19 -0.85
CA GLY A 231 7.50 11.96 -1.33
C GLY A 231 7.55 11.91 -2.86
N GLY A 232 8.58 11.29 -3.41
CA GLY A 232 8.68 11.00 -4.84
C GLY A 232 7.59 10.03 -5.29
N GLY A 233 7.21 10.11 -6.56
CA GLY A 233 6.39 9.06 -7.17
C GLY A 233 7.14 7.74 -7.23
N GLY A 234 6.39 6.65 -7.34
CA GLY A 234 6.82 5.25 -7.47
C GLY A 234 7.12 4.84 -8.92
N ARG A 235 7.12 3.53 -9.19
CA ARG A 235 7.28 2.97 -10.55
C ARG A 235 6.17 1.99 -10.88
N ILE A 236 5.62 2.13 -12.09
CA ILE A 236 4.60 1.24 -12.64
C ILE A 236 5.13 0.69 -13.97
N LYS A 237 5.23 -0.63 -14.08
CA LYS A 237 5.55 -1.35 -15.33
C LYS A 237 4.42 -2.29 -15.68
N VAL A 238 3.98 -2.25 -16.93
CA VAL A 238 2.95 -3.15 -17.47
C VAL A 238 3.44 -3.73 -18.79
N THR A 239 3.80 -5.01 -18.78
CA THR A 239 4.09 -5.79 -19.99
C THR A 239 2.84 -6.55 -20.41
N HIS A 240 2.45 -6.46 -21.68
CA HIS A 240 1.24 -7.07 -22.22
C HIS A 240 1.40 -7.47 -23.69
N ALA A 241 0.58 -8.41 -24.17
CA ALA A 241 0.47 -8.71 -25.61
C ALA A 241 -0.33 -7.63 -26.34
N SER A 242 -1.43 -7.19 -25.73
CA SER A 242 -2.26 -6.09 -26.20
C SER A 242 -2.91 -5.39 -25.01
N SER A 243 -3.34 -4.14 -25.20
CA SER A 243 -3.99 -3.37 -24.14
C SER A 243 -5.17 -2.57 -24.68
N SER A 244 -6.27 -2.59 -23.93
CA SER A 244 -7.41 -1.68 -24.07
C SER A 244 -7.72 -0.96 -22.75
N PHE A 245 -6.74 -0.91 -21.85
CA PHE A 245 -6.86 -0.21 -20.57
C PHE A 245 -7.09 1.30 -20.81
N ASP A 246 -8.22 1.81 -20.29
CA ASP A 246 -8.65 3.21 -20.38
C ASP A 246 -8.75 3.85 -18.97
N GLY A 247 -8.05 3.25 -18.01
CA GLY A 247 -7.99 3.72 -16.64
C GLY A 247 -6.85 4.71 -16.38
N GLN A 248 -6.56 4.94 -15.10
CA GLN A 248 -5.53 5.88 -14.65
C GLN A 248 -4.23 5.18 -14.24
N LEU A 249 -3.10 5.65 -14.78
CA LEU A 249 -1.76 5.30 -14.30
C LEU A 249 -1.16 6.49 -13.55
N LEU A 250 -0.96 6.37 -12.24
CA LEU A 250 -0.54 7.48 -11.38
C LEU A 250 0.76 7.18 -10.65
N ALA A 251 1.86 7.80 -11.06
CA ALA A 251 3.17 7.67 -10.42
C ALA A 251 3.81 9.05 -10.12
N HIS A 252 3.00 10.05 -9.78
CA HIS A 252 3.48 11.39 -9.42
C HIS A 252 3.89 11.48 -7.95
N GLY A 253 4.78 12.43 -7.64
CA GLY A 253 5.14 12.75 -6.26
C GLY A 253 4.04 13.48 -5.50
N GLY A 254 4.15 13.48 -4.17
CA GLY A 254 3.28 14.22 -3.28
C GLY A 254 3.66 15.69 -3.16
N ARG A 255 2.80 16.47 -2.50
CA ARG A 255 3.04 17.90 -2.25
C ARG A 255 4.01 18.10 -1.10
N GLY A 256 4.82 19.15 -1.17
CA GLY A 256 5.51 19.67 0.02
C GLY A 256 4.51 20.21 1.05
N GLY A 257 4.93 20.29 2.31
CA GLY A 257 4.10 20.84 3.37
C GLY A 257 3.87 22.35 3.28
N LYS A 258 4.76 23.08 2.57
CA LYS A 258 4.69 24.51 2.25
C LYS A 258 5.26 24.80 0.88
#